data_AF-A0A3C0GGU0-F1
#
_entry.id   AF-A0A3C0GGU0-F1
#
_cell.length_a   1.000
_cell.length_b   1.000
_cell.length_c   1.000
_cell.angle_alpha   90.00
_cell.angle_beta   90.00
_cell.angle_gamma   90.00
#
_symmetry.space_group_name_H-M   'P 1'
#
loop_
_entity.id
_entity.type
_entity.pdbx_description
1 polymer ?
#
loop_
_entity_poly.entity_id
_entity_poly.type
_entity_poly.pdbx_seq_one_letter_code
_entity_poly.pdbx_strand_id
1 'polypeptide(L)'
;MFSVSKQERPKFIICNDTASQLKRDGTWQFIDEVYEKPFQDLGIPFVHLKNSDGTWNRWVLYWEIYAKKHIERFKDNKFTIYSANFNSGYGPLNMLLSYDIEELAVFGLDFYNTGLPQTNDQKYNSSYIDTYGNEGTHLGPDKILHDQLAQIMHCRNVLLKDKRLNIDGCVMEKLVSKDVESRINKFIKLPKFKKETR
;
A
#
# COMPACT_ATOMS: atom_id res chain seq x y z
N MET A 1 8.65 25.42 16.51
CA MET A 1 8.92 24.04 16.07
C MET A 1 8.79 23.13 17.27
N PHE A 2 7.84 22.20 17.27
CA PHE A 2 7.76 21.17 18.30
C PHE A 2 8.94 20.21 18.09
N SER A 3 9.95 20.25 18.97
CA SER A 3 11.03 19.28 18.92
C SER A 3 10.59 18.02 19.66
N VAL A 4 10.26 16.97 18.91
CA VAL A 4 10.02 15.63 19.47
C VAL A 4 11.29 15.17 20.18
N SER A 5 11.17 14.71 21.43
CA SER A 5 12.32 14.24 22.21
C SER A 5 13.00 13.07 21.50
N LYS A 6 14.32 12.85 21.72
CA LYS A 6 15.05 11.76 21.03
C LYS A 6 14.42 10.38 21.31
N GLN A 7 13.84 10.21 22.50
CA GLN A 7 13.20 8.98 22.96
C GLN A 7 11.86 8.71 22.25
N GLU A 8 11.20 9.76 21.77
CA GLU A 8 9.92 9.68 21.05
C GLU A 8 10.09 9.58 19.53
N ARG A 9 11.32 9.70 19.01
CA ARG A 9 11.59 9.56 17.58
C ARG A 9 11.43 8.10 17.16
N PRO A 10 10.93 7.84 15.95
CA PRO A 10 10.93 6.48 15.41
C PRO A 10 12.38 5.98 15.27
N LYS A 11 12.58 4.69 15.56
CA LYS A 11 13.91 4.05 15.46
C LYS A 11 14.41 3.98 14.01
N PHE A 12 13.51 3.98 13.05
CA PHE A 12 13.77 4.08 11.62
C PHE A 12 12.46 4.45 10.90
N ILE A 13 12.56 4.91 9.66
CA ILE A 13 11.41 5.11 8.76
C ILE A 13 11.64 4.34 7.47
N ILE A 14 10.59 3.66 7.01
CA ILE A 14 10.58 2.99 5.70
C ILE A 14 9.68 3.78 4.76
N CYS A 15 10.17 4.05 3.56
CA CYS A 15 9.36 4.60 2.48
C CYS A 15 9.42 3.69 1.26
N ASN A 16 8.25 3.28 0.79
CA ASN A 16 8.05 2.34 -0.31
C ASN A 16 7.64 3.04 -1.62
N ASP A 17 7.44 4.35 -1.60
CA ASP A 17 7.15 5.13 -2.81
C ASP A 17 8.43 5.33 -3.61
N THR A 18 8.34 5.25 -4.93
CA THR A 18 9.51 5.50 -5.80
C THR A 18 9.67 7.00 -6.07
N ALA A 19 8.58 7.68 -6.44
CA ALA A 19 8.57 9.11 -6.73
C ALA A 19 7.83 9.92 -5.66
N SER A 20 8.39 11.07 -5.29
CA SER A 20 7.80 11.98 -4.30
C SER A 20 7.05 13.13 -4.97
N GLN A 21 7.64 13.80 -5.96
CA GLN A 21 7.04 14.95 -6.63
C GLN A 21 7.65 15.23 -8.01
N LEU A 22 6.90 15.89 -8.88
CA LEU A 22 7.39 16.34 -10.18
C LEU A 22 8.19 17.64 -10.01
N LYS A 23 9.44 17.66 -10.48
CA LYS A 23 10.29 18.86 -10.49
C LYS A 23 9.83 19.83 -11.58
N ARG A 24 10.27 21.09 -11.47
CA ARG A 24 9.94 22.16 -12.44
C ARG A 24 10.45 21.86 -13.86
N ASP A 25 11.50 21.05 -13.98
CA ASP A 25 12.07 20.62 -15.25
C ASP A 25 11.34 19.42 -15.88
N GLY A 26 10.26 18.94 -15.26
CA GLY A 26 9.48 17.80 -15.72
C GLY A 26 10.06 16.42 -15.36
N THR A 27 11.19 16.37 -14.64
CA THR A 27 11.73 15.12 -14.09
C THR A 27 11.09 14.79 -12.74
N TRP A 28 11.13 13.53 -12.32
CA TRP A 28 10.66 13.13 -10.99
C TRP A 28 11.75 13.34 -9.95
N GLN A 29 11.37 13.88 -8.79
CA GLN A 29 12.18 13.81 -7.58
C GLN A 29 11.81 12.53 -6.84
N PHE A 30 12.82 11.72 -6.54
CA PHE A 30 12.64 10.46 -5.83
C PHE A 30 12.65 10.69 -4.32
N ILE A 31 12.08 9.74 -3.56
CA ILE A 31 11.88 9.86 -2.12
C ILE A 31 13.18 10.00 -1.32
N ASP A 32 14.27 9.39 -1.77
CA ASP A 32 15.60 9.47 -1.19
C ASP A 32 16.14 10.90 -1.28
N GLU A 33 15.99 11.53 -2.45
CA GLU A 33 16.37 12.93 -2.65
C GLU A 33 15.61 13.91 -1.73
N VAL A 34 14.38 13.56 -1.33
CA VAL A 34 13.54 14.44 -0.49
C VAL A 34 13.78 14.21 0.99
N TYR A 35 13.85 12.95 1.42
CA TYR A 35 13.73 12.58 2.83
C TYR A 35 15.04 12.17 3.48
N GLU A 36 16.06 11.80 2.72
CA GLU A 36 17.31 11.29 3.29
C GLU A 36 18.00 12.34 4.18
N LYS A 37 18.19 13.56 3.68
CA LYS A 37 18.80 14.64 4.47
C LYS A 37 17.98 15.02 5.71
N PRO A 38 16.65 15.27 5.64
CA PRO A 38 15.85 15.51 6.83
C PRO A 38 15.98 14.42 7.90
N PHE A 39 15.99 13.14 7.52
CA PHE A 39 16.10 12.05 8.49
C PHE A 39 17.51 11.88 9.04
N GLN A 40 18.54 12.13 8.23
CA GLN A 40 19.92 12.23 8.70
C GLN A 40 20.08 13.33 9.76
N ASP A 41 19.55 14.53 9.50
CA ASP A 41 19.59 15.67 10.44
C ASP A 41 18.85 15.35 11.76
N LEU A 42 17.81 14.51 11.69
CA LEU A 42 17.06 14.03 12.84
C LEU A 42 17.71 12.82 13.55
N GLY A 43 18.79 12.26 12.99
CA GLY A 43 19.42 11.03 13.49
C GLY A 43 18.50 9.81 13.41
N ILE A 44 17.61 9.76 12.42
CA ILE A 44 16.66 8.67 12.18
C ILE A 44 17.13 7.91 10.95
N PRO A 45 17.42 6.60 11.04
CA PRO A 45 17.68 5.76 9.87
C PRO A 45 16.52 5.81 8.86
N PHE A 46 16.83 6.13 7.60
CA PHE A 46 15.88 6.10 6.50
C PHE A 46 16.15 4.90 5.59
N VAL A 47 15.10 4.14 5.34
CA VAL A 47 15.16 2.87 4.62
C VAL A 47 14.25 2.98 3.39
N HIS A 48 14.82 2.80 2.20
CA HIS A 48 14.13 2.96 0.92
C HIS A 48 14.49 1.84 -0.04
N LEU A 49 13.73 1.74 -1.14
CA LEU A 49 13.84 0.65 -2.10
C LEU A 49 15.01 0.77 -3.08
N LYS A 50 15.78 1.86 -3.05
CA LYS A 50 16.93 2.06 -3.93
C LYS A 50 18.13 1.25 -3.45
N ASN A 51 18.70 0.45 -4.34
CA ASN A 51 19.92 -0.33 -4.14
C ASN A 51 21.16 0.59 -4.18
N SER A 52 22.29 0.07 -3.72
CA SER A 52 23.58 0.78 -3.74
C SER A 52 24.08 1.12 -5.15
N ASP A 53 23.64 0.39 -6.17
CA ASP A 53 23.94 0.65 -7.59
C ASP A 53 22.99 1.67 -8.24
N GLY A 54 22.10 2.28 -7.45
CA GLY A 54 21.12 3.25 -7.91
C GLY A 54 19.90 2.65 -8.63
N THR A 55 19.85 1.33 -8.81
CA THR A 55 18.64 0.64 -9.28
C THR A 55 17.64 0.48 -8.15
N TRP A 56 16.39 0.15 -8.48
CA TRP A 56 15.38 -0.15 -7.46
C TRP A 56 15.29 -1.65 -7.20
N ASN A 57 15.08 -2.03 -5.94
CA ASN A 57 14.97 -3.42 -5.51
C ASN A 57 13.77 -4.10 -6.17
N ARG A 58 14.02 -4.77 -7.30
CA ARG A 58 13.00 -5.40 -8.14
C ARG A 58 12.22 -6.51 -7.43
N TRP A 59 12.79 -7.14 -6.40
CA TRP A 59 12.05 -8.08 -5.57
C TRP A 59 11.03 -7.37 -4.69
N VAL A 60 11.33 -6.16 -4.23
CA VAL A 60 10.39 -5.25 -3.57
C VAL A 60 9.48 -4.49 -4.56
N LEU A 61 9.76 -4.57 -5.88
CA LEU A 61 8.91 -4.01 -6.95
C LEU A 61 8.15 -5.05 -7.80
N TYR A 62 8.35 -6.37 -7.64
CA TYR A 62 7.57 -7.42 -8.33
C TYR A 62 6.04 -7.29 -8.15
N TRP A 63 5.63 -6.69 -7.04
CA TRP A 63 4.35 -6.15 -6.59
C TRP A 63 3.77 -5.09 -7.54
N GLU A 64 4.61 -4.36 -8.28
CA GLU A 64 4.29 -3.39 -9.34
C GLU A 64 3.98 -4.05 -10.69
N ILE A 65 4.27 -5.34 -10.86
CA ILE A 65 4.28 -6.03 -12.17
C ILE A 65 2.94 -6.71 -12.50
N TYR A 66 1.95 -6.74 -11.59
CA TYR A 66 0.60 -7.08 -12.00
C TYR A 66 0.06 -5.93 -12.86
N ALA A 67 0.06 -6.08 -14.18
CA ALA A 67 -0.46 -5.08 -15.12
C ALA A 67 -1.90 -4.68 -14.73
N LYS A 68 -2.05 -3.51 -14.09
CA LYS A 68 -3.31 -3.09 -13.47
C LYS A 68 -4.17 -2.38 -14.50
N LYS A 69 -5.10 -3.12 -15.08
CA LYS A 69 -6.20 -2.54 -15.86
C LYS A 69 -7.52 -2.48 -15.12
N HIS A 70 -7.61 -3.03 -13.92
CA HIS A 70 -8.89 -3.17 -13.23
C HIS A 70 -8.73 -2.87 -11.76
N ILE A 71 -9.32 -1.76 -11.30
CA ILE A 71 -9.53 -1.46 -9.87
C ILE A 71 -11.00 -1.67 -9.53
N GLU A 72 -11.27 -2.37 -8.43
CA GLU A 72 -12.62 -2.53 -7.89
C GLU A 72 -13.10 -1.23 -7.26
N ARG A 73 -14.29 -0.79 -7.67
CA ARG A 73 -15.06 0.24 -6.98
C ARG A 73 -15.93 -0.42 -5.93
N PHE A 74 -15.68 -0.06 -4.68
CA PHE A 74 -16.36 -0.68 -3.55
C PHE A 74 -17.83 -0.34 -3.45
N LYS A 75 -18.21 0.90 -3.77
CA LYS A 75 -19.60 1.33 -3.72
C LYS A 75 -20.55 0.43 -4.52
N ASP A 76 -20.09 -0.17 -5.62
CA ASP A 76 -20.92 -0.93 -6.55
C ASP A 76 -20.33 -2.27 -7.02
N ASN A 77 -19.21 -2.72 -6.45
CA ASN A 77 -18.49 -3.95 -6.84
C ASN A 77 -18.20 -4.04 -8.36
N LYS A 78 -18.00 -2.89 -9.02
CA LYS A 78 -17.65 -2.81 -10.44
C LYS A 78 -16.15 -2.61 -10.62
N PHE A 79 -15.61 -3.14 -11.71
CA PHE A 79 -14.20 -2.97 -12.05
C PHE A 79 -14.02 -1.85 -13.09
N THR A 80 -13.02 -1.00 -12.88
CA THR A 80 -12.74 0.17 -13.73
C THR A 80 -11.29 0.22 -14.16
N ILE A 81 -11.00 0.89 -15.28
CA ILE A 81 -9.66 0.93 -15.86
C ILE A 81 -8.85 2.11 -15.32
N TYR A 82 -8.00 1.83 -14.34
CA TYR A 82 -7.08 2.80 -13.70
C TYR A 82 -5.76 2.12 -13.31
N SER A 83 -4.67 2.90 -13.29
CA SER A 83 -3.41 2.52 -12.65
C SER A 83 -3.50 2.82 -11.15
N ALA A 84 -3.37 1.80 -10.30
CA ALA A 84 -3.56 1.94 -8.86
C ALA A 84 -2.24 2.15 -8.11
N ASN A 85 -2.23 3.12 -7.19
CA ASN A 85 -1.23 3.22 -6.12
C ASN A 85 -1.40 2.10 -5.09
N PHE A 86 -0.40 1.87 -4.24
CA PHE A 86 -0.41 0.82 -3.20
C PHE A 86 -0.68 1.39 -1.81
N ASN A 87 -1.17 0.55 -0.89
CA ASN A 87 -1.26 0.94 0.51
C ASN A 87 0.17 1.07 1.07
N SER A 88 0.49 2.24 1.60
CA SER A 88 1.81 2.56 2.19
C SER A 88 2.19 1.67 3.37
N GLY A 89 1.22 1.11 4.09
CA GLY A 89 1.46 0.11 5.15
C GLY A 89 1.77 -1.29 4.63
N TYR A 90 1.35 -1.62 3.40
CA TYR A 90 1.58 -2.94 2.78
C TYR A 90 2.94 -3.04 2.09
N GLY A 91 3.32 -1.99 1.36
CA GLY A 91 4.54 -1.96 0.54
C GLY A 91 5.85 -2.25 1.28
N PRO A 92 6.00 -1.92 2.57
CA PRO A 92 7.20 -2.28 3.35
C PRO A 92 7.35 -3.77 3.68
N LEU A 93 6.32 -4.62 3.56
CA LEU A 93 6.35 -5.96 4.16
C LEU A 93 7.41 -6.92 3.58
N ASN A 94 7.45 -7.18 2.26
CA ASN A 94 8.55 -8.01 1.72
C ASN A 94 9.92 -7.31 1.85
N MET A 95 9.98 -5.98 1.96
CA MET A 95 11.26 -5.31 2.25
C MET A 95 11.76 -5.76 3.62
N LEU A 96 10.91 -5.65 4.64
CA LEU A 96 11.22 -6.08 6.00
C LEU A 96 11.59 -7.57 6.06
N LEU A 97 10.85 -8.43 5.35
CA LEU A 97 11.16 -9.87 5.26
C LEU A 97 12.45 -10.19 4.49
N SER A 98 13.01 -9.26 3.70
CA SER A 98 14.30 -9.47 3.05
C SER A 98 15.49 -9.42 4.01
N TYR A 99 15.29 -8.83 5.19
CA TYR A 99 16.28 -8.83 6.26
C TYR A 99 16.27 -10.17 7.02
N ASP A 100 17.40 -10.47 7.65
CA ASP A 100 17.53 -11.64 8.53
C ASP A 100 16.90 -11.35 9.89
N ILE A 101 15.56 -11.36 9.92
CA ILE A 101 14.74 -11.17 11.11
C ILE A 101 14.15 -12.48 11.59
N GLU A 102 13.93 -12.59 12.91
CA GLU A 102 13.29 -13.76 13.52
C GLU A 102 11.77 -13.77 13.29
N GLU A 103 11.13 -12.60 13.45
CA GLU A 103 9.68 -12.41 13.30
C GLU A 103 9.36 -10.99 12.83
N LEU A 104 8.32 -10.87 11.99
CA LEU A 104 7.69 -9.62 11.59
C LEU A 104 6.24 -9.60 12.06
N ALA A 105 5.99 -8.98 13.20
CA ALA A 105 4.65 -8.73 13.71
C ALA A 105 4.03 -7.48 13.03
N VAL A 106 2.86 -7.64 12.42
CA VAL A 106 2.17 -6.60 11.65
C VAL A 106 0.77 -6.38 12.22
N PHE A 107 0.54 -5.15 12.66
CA PHE A 107 -0.73 -4.73 13.27
C PHE A 107 -1.43 -3.68 12.41
N GLY A 108 -2.76 -3.72 12.38
CA GLY A 108 -3.57 -2.69 11.72
C GLY A 108 -3.51 -2.70 10.18
N LEU A 109 -2.81 -3.67 9.59
CA LEU A 109 -2.86 -3.92 8.15
C LEU A 109 -4.10 -4.76 7.83
N ASP A 110 -5.24 -4.09 7.66
CA ASP A 110 -6.52 -4.75 7.41
C ASP A 110 -6.94 -4.71 5.94
N PHE A 111 -6.14 -4.14 5.03
CA PHE A 111 -6.48 -3.93 3.60
C PHE A 111 -7.79 -3.14 3.39
N TYR A 112 -8.07 -2.15 4.25
CA TYR A 112 -9.36 -1.44 4.29
C TYR A 112 -10.50 -2.45 4.47
N ASN A 113 -10.48 -3.12 5.61
CA ASN A 113 -11.41 -4.19 5.95
C ASN A 113 -11.49 -5.32 4.91
N THR A 114 -10.34 -5.79 4.44
CA THR A 114 -10.15 -6.88 3.46
C THR A 114 -10.82 -6.61 2.12
N GLY A 115 -10.89 -5.32 1.77
CA GLY A 115 -11.67 -4.81 0.67
C GLY A 115 -13.14 -5.14 0.75
N LEU A 116 -13.71 -5.43 1.91
CA LEU A 116 -15.17 -5.47 1.98
C LEU A 116 -15.70 -4.06 1.66
N PRO A 117 -16.73 -3.92 0.80
CA PRO A 117 -17.36 -2.63 0.56
C PRO A 117 -17.70 -1.90 1.84
N GLN A 118 -17.23 -0.66 1.95
CA GLN A 118 -17.47 0.22 3.10
C GLN A 118 -18.08 1.53 2.63
N THR A 119 -19.01 2.08 3.42
CA THR A 119 -19.43 3.48 3.29
C THR A 119 -18.32 4.41 3.78
N ASN A 120 -18.38 5.69 3.41
CA ASN A 120 -17.41 6.68 3.91
C ASN A 120 -17.39 6.72 5.44
N ASP A 121 -18.56 6.66 6.08
CA ASP A 121 -18.70 6.70 7.54
C ASP A 121 -18.10 5.47 8.24
N GLN A 122 -18.01 4.34 7.53
CA GLN A 122 -17.35 3.12 8.04
C GLN A 122 -15.82 3.19 7.91
N LYS A 123 -15.30 4.08 7.06
CA LYS A 123 -13.88 4.14 6.69
C LYS A 123 -13.17 5.38 7.25
N TYR A 124 -13.87 6.49 7.38
CA TYR A 124 -13.32 7.77 7.79
C TYR A 124 -14.06 8.31 9.01
N ASN A 125 -13.33 9.00 9.87
CA ASN A 125 -13.91 9.72 11.00
C ASN A 125 -14.86 10.82 10.48
N SER A 126 -16.01 11.02 11.13
CA SER A 126 -16.99 12.03 10.74
C SER A 126 -16.38 13.44 10.65
N SER A 127 -15.49 13.79 11.59
CA SER A 127 -14.80 15.08 11.58
C SER A 127 -13.92 15.29 10.34
N TYR A 128 -13.35 14.22 9.78
CA TYR A 128 -12.60 14.28 8.53
C TYR A 128 -13.52 14.61 7.35
N ILE A 129 -14.68 13.96 7.28
CA ILE A 129 -15.68 14.21 6.24
C ILE A 129 -16.26 15.63 6.35
N ASP A 130 -16.55 16.09 7.56
CA ASP A 130 -17.06 17.45 7.80
C ASP A 130 -16.06 18.52 7.37
N THR A 131 -14.76 18.27 7.58
CA THR A 131 -13.69 19.23 7.26
C THR A 131 -13.33 19.24 5.78
N TYR A 132 -13.19 18.06 5.16
CA TYR A 132 -12.60 17.92 3.82
C TYR A 132 -13.62 17.53 2.74
N GLY A 133 -14.87 17.27 3.14
CA GLY A 133 -15.97 16.92 2.27
C GLY A 133 -16.06 15.44 1.95
N ASN A 134 -17.02 15.13 1.08
CA ASN A 134 -17.36 13.78 0.66
C ASN A 134 -16.37 13.18 -0.36
N GLU A 135 -16.55 11.90 -0.66
CA GLU A 135 -15.75 11.16 -1.63
C GLU A 135 -15.57 11.91 -2.98
N GLY A 136 -14.31 12.11 -3.37
CA GLY A 136 -13.88 12.73 -4.60
C GLY A 136 -14.11 14.23 -4.71
N THR A 137 -14.24 14.92 -3.58
CA THR A 137 -13.86 16.34 -3.47
C THR A 137 -12.33 16.46 -3.50
N HIS A 138 -11.81 17.67 -3.66
CA HIS A 138 -10.36 17.91 -3.76
C HIS A 138 -9.54 17.38 -2.57
N LEU A 139 -10.11 17.39 -1.36
CA LEU A 139 -9.44 16.96 -0.13
C LEU A 139 -10.17 15.82 0.61
N GLY A 140 -11.37 15.45 0.14
CA GLY A 140 -12.16 14.38 0.73
C GLY A 140 -11.63 13.00 0.38
N PRO A 141 -12.30 11.93 0.84
CA PRO A 141 -11.92 10.56 0.54
C PRO A 141 -11.71 10.29 -0.96
N ASP A 142 -10.69 9.51 -1.32
CA ASP A 142 -10.50 9.09 -2.70
C ASP A 142 -11.63 8.16 -3.19
N LYS A 143 -12.15 8.44 -4.39
CA LYS A 143 -13.15 7.62 -5.11
C LYS A 143 -12.65 6.24 -5.52
N ILE A 144 -11.33 6.07 -5.52
CA ILE A 144 -10.63 4.91 -6.04
C ILE A 144 -9.58 4.56 -5.00
N LEU A 145 -9.74 3.43 -4.35
CA LEU A 145 -8.75 2.92 -3.42
C LEU A 145 -7.58 2.27 -4.16
N HIS A 146 -6.49 2.07 -3.42
CA HIS A 146 -5.41 1.17 -3.81
C HIS A 146 -5.96 -0.19 -4.28
N ASP A 147 -5.25 -0.89 -5.17
CA ASP A 147 -5.66 -2.21 -5.66
C ASP A 147 -5.52 -3.27 -4.57
N GLN A 148 -6.54 -3.34 -3.70
CA GLN A 148 -6.55 -4.19 -2.51
C GLN A 148 -6.64 -5.67 -2.87
N LEU A 149 -7.41 -6.05 -3.91
CA LEU A 149 -7.51 -7.45 -4.29
C LEU A 149 -6.17 -7.99 -4.78
N ALA A 150 -5.41 -7.21 -5.56
CA ALA A 150 -4.05 -7.59 -5.93
C ALA A 150 -3.14 -7.72 -4.69
N GLN A 151 -3.22 -6.78 -3.73
CA GLN A 151 -2.44 -6.84 -2.49
C GLN A 151 -2.83 -8.04 -1.61
N ILE A 152 -4.11 -8.35 -1.49
CA ILE A 152 -4.63 -9.52 -0.76
C ILE A 152 -4.14 -10.81 -1.43
N MET A 153 -4.23 -10.91 -2.75
CA MET A 153 -3.73 -12.05 -3.50
C MET A 153 -2.23 -12.24 -3.31
N HIS A 154 -1.44 -11.17 -3.42
CA HIS A 154 0.00 -11.22 -3.14
C HIS A 154 0.26 -11.66 -1.69
N CYS A 155 -0.48 -11.09 -0.73
CA CYS A 155 -0.36 -11.45 0.68
C CYS A 155 -0.57 -12.95 0.89
N ARG A 156 -1.67 -13.49 0.37
CA ARG A 156 -2.03 -14.92 0.51
C ARG A 156 -1.05 -15.86 -0.17
N ASN A 157 -0.60 -15.51 -1.36
CA ASN A 157 0.18 -16.41 -2.20
C ASN A 157 1.68 -16.35 -1.92
N VAL A 158 2.18 -15.24 -1.39
CA VAL A 158 3.61 -14.99 -1.18
C VAL A 158 3.90 -14.75 0.30
N LEU A 159 3.39 -13.66 0.87
CA LEU A 159 3.77 -13.22 2.21
C LEU A 159 3.40 -14.22 3.31
N LEU A 160 2.17 -14.76 3.29
CA LEU A 160 1.70 -15.74 4.26
C LEU A 160 2.38 -17.12 4.12
N LYS A 161 3.26 -17.30 3.13
CA LYS A 161 4.12 -18.50 3.03
C LYS A 161 5.40 -18.34 3.82
N ASP A 162 5.77 -17.12 4.19
CA ASP A 162 6.92 -16.87 5.05
C ASP A 162 6.53 -17.06 6.52
N LYS A 163 7.15 -18.04 7.18
CA LYS A 163 6.88 -18.39 8.59
C LYS A 163 7.20 -17.27 9.58
N ARG A 164 7.99 -16.26 9.15
CA ARG A 164 8.37 -15.12 9.99
C ARG A 164 7.28 -14.07 10.04
N LEU A 165 6.34 -14.06 9.10
CA LEU A 165 5.27 -13.08 9.07
C LEU A 165 4.15 -13.47 10.04
N ASN A 166 3.83 -12.56 10.96
CA ASN A 166 2.73 -12.68 11.89
C ASN A 166 1.80 -11.48 11.75
N ILE A 167 0.60 -11.69 11.21
CA ILE A 167 -0.42 -10.65 11.05
C ILE A 167 -1.59 -10.90 12.00
N ASP A 168 -2.30 -9.83 12.37
CA ASP A 168 -3.48 -9.90 13.25
C ASP A 168 -4.43 -11.06 12.89
N GLY A 169 -4.76 -11.90 13.88
CA GLY A 169 -5.61 -13.08 13.67
C GLY A 169 -6.99 -12.75 13.11
N CYS A 170 -7.59 -11.62 13.52
CA CYS A 170 -8.87 -11.16 12.99
C CYS A 170 -8.78 -10.74 11.50
N VAL A 171 -7.61 -10.30 11.04
CA VAL A 171 -7.37 -10.02 9.61
C VAL A 171 -7.21 -11.33 8.86
N MET A 172 -6.49 -12.31 9.42
CA MET A 172 -6.33 -13.64 8.83
C MET A 172 -7.67 -14.31 8.53
N GLU A 173 -8.59 -14.32 9.49
CA GLU A 173 -9.94 -14.89 9.32
C GLU A 173 -10.68 -14.26 8.15
N LYS A 174 -10.57 -12.94 7.99
CA LYS A 174 -11.20 -12.20 6.89
C LYS A 174 -10.53 -12.48 5.54
N LEU A 175 -9.19 -12.56 5.50
CA LEU A 175 -8.43 -12.83 4.26
C LEU A 175 -8.77 -14.20 3.64
N VAL A 176 -9.14 -15.18 4.46
CA VAL A 176 -9.53 -16.53 4.02
C VAL A 176 -11.05 -16.73 3.97
N SER A 177 -11.82 -15.65 4.14
CA SER A 177 -13.29 -15.71 4.10
C SER A 177 -13.81 -16.05 2.70
N LYS A 178 -15.02 -16.63 2.64
CA LYS A 178 -15.71 -16.95 1.37
C LYS A 178 -16.01 -15.70 0.54
N ASP A 179 -16.23 -14.56 1.17
CA ASP A 179 -16.54 -13.30 0.49
C ASP A 179 -15.33 -12.74 -0.25
N VAL A 180 -14.17 -12.72 0.41
CA VAL A 180 -12.90 -12.36 -0.20
C VAL A 180 -12.55 -13.34 -1.33
N GLU A 181 -12.74 -14.64 -1.09
CA GLU A 181 -12.50 -15.68 -2.09
C GLU A 181 -13.37 -15.50 -3.35
N SER A 182 -14.66 -15.20 -3.19
CA SER A 182 -15.57 -14.92 -4.31
C SER A 182 -15.10 -13.72 -5.16
N ARG A 183 -14.66 -12.65 -4.49
CA ARG A 183 -14.16 -11.43 -5.15
C ARG A 183 -12.84 -11.65 -5.87
N ILE A 184 -11.91 -12.39 -5.27
CA ILE A 184 -10.65 -12.80 -5.92
C ILE A 184 -10.95 -13.63 -7.18
N ASN A 185 -11.86 -14.61 -7.08
CA ASN A 185 -12.25 -15.43 -8.21
C ASN A 185 -12.87 -14.63 -9.36
N LYS A 186 -13.65 -13.59 -9.05
CA LYS A 186 -14.15 -12.63 -10.06
C LYS A 186 -13.00 -11.80 -10.65
N PHE A 187 -12.10 -11.29 -9.80
CA PHE A 187 -10.97 -10.47 -10.23
C PHE A 187 -9.98 -11.20 -11.12
N ILE A 188 -9.67 -12.47 -10.85
CA ILE A 188 -8.75 -13.29 -11.67
C ILE A 188 -9.28 -13.45 -13.10
N LYS A 189 -10.60 -13.59 -13.26
CA LYS A 189 -11.26 -13.75 -14.56
C LYS A 189 -11.30 -12.47 -15.40
N LEU A 190 -10.92 -11.32 -14.83
CA LEU A 190 -10.91 -10.07 -15.56
C LEU A 190 -9.73 -10.03 -16.54
N PRO A 191 -9.97 -9.57 -17.78
CA PRO A 191 -8.93 -9.44 -18.78
C PRO A 191 -7.84 -8.48 -18.31
N LYS A 192 -6.61 -8.97 -18.11
CA LYS A 192 -5.49 -8.17 -17.60
C LYS A 192 -4.85 -7.33 -18.70
N PHE A 193 -5.01 -7.76 -19.95
CA PHE A 193 -4.43 -7.07 -21.11
C PHE A 193 -5.50 -6.56 -22.07
N LYS A 194 -5.21 -5.46 -22.78
CA LYS A 194 -6.15 -4.86 -23.78
C LYS A 194 -6.57 -5.86 -24.87
N LYS A 195 -5.72 -6.86 -25.13
CA LYS A 195 -5.95 -7.90 -26.14
C LYS A 195 -6.96 -8.96 -25.68
N GLU A 196 -7.24 -9.04 -24.38
CA GLU A 196 -8.17 -10.01 -23.78
C GLU A 196 -9.59 -9.45 -23.64
N THR A 197 -9.80 -8.17 -23.95
CA THR A 197 -11.11 -7.48 -23.93
C THR A 197 -11.74 -7.38 -25.33
N ARG A 198 -11.29 -8.16 -26.33
CA ARG A 198 -11.81 -8.15 -27.71
C ARG A 198 -12.77 -9.30 -27.93
#